data_AF-A0A4U8T523-F1
#
_entry.id   AF-A0A4U8T523-F1
#
_cell.length_a   1.000
_cell.length_b   1.000
_cell.length_c   1.000
_cell.angle_alpha   90.00
_cell.angle_beta   90.00
_cell.angle_gamma   90.00
#
_symmetry.space_group_name_H-M   'P 1'
#
loop_
_entity.id
_entity.type
_entity.pdbx_description
1 polymer ?
#
loop_
_entity_poly.entity_id
_entity_poly.type
_entity_poly.pdbx_seq_one_letter_code
_entity_poly.pdbx_strand_id
1 'polypeptide(L)'
;MYHVTLQRLKEYKNIKKPNVEKIEDSTIGEFVVRDDNGKEIWRCFVVENIGESTDTPNLDKRIMPRTYRIKWCFTKVSLPQAYKNVDFNAWSDKVESKYHERYTKYGFKNIGLLLYTPDLPSFENRTIYIHIGNYPQDTAACLLLNKVDNKNGTGAQSTLACQEFYDFVLKEGVENFKIKVKEIE
;
A
#
# COMPACT_ATOMS: atom_id res chain seq x y z
N MET A 1 10.12 -17.42 3.59
CA MET A 1 9.44 -16.15 3.93
C MET A 1 9.85 -15.12 2.87
N TYR A 2 9.06 -14.06 2.71
CA TYR A 2 9.34 -12.98 1.77
C TYR A 2 9.65 -11.68 2.52
N HIS A 3 10.81 -11.11 2.20
CA HIS A 3 11.33 -9.89 2.75
C HIS A 3 11.13 -8.76 1.75
N VAL A 4 10.18 -7.89 2.06
CA VAL A 4 9.91 -6.70 1.28
C VAL A 4 10.66 -5.53 1.89
N THR A 5 11.37 -4.76 1.07
CA THR A 5 11.98 -3.49 1.47
C THR A 5 11.33 -2.36 0.69
N LEU A 6 10.78 -1.38 1.40
CA LEU A 6 10.46 -0.07 0.86
C LEU A 6 11.59 0.89 1.25
N GLN A 7 12.40 1.27 0.26
CA GLN A 7 13.46 2.27 0.41
C GLN A 7 12.97 3.59 -0.16
N ARG A 8 12.80 4.63 0.66
CA ARG A 8 12.50 5.97 0.15
C ARG A 8 13.74 6.56 -0.50
N LEU A 9 13.56 7.20 -1.65
CA LEU A 9 14.67 7.67 -2.48
C LEU A 9 14.69 9.18 -2.59
N LYS A 10 13.56 9.79 -2.95
CA LYS A 10 13.56 11.19 -3.35
C LYS A 10 12.22 11.86 -3.13
N GLU A 11 12.28 13.11 -2.75
CA GLU A 11 11.12 13.99 -2.62
C GLU A 11 10.94 14.88 -3.86
N TYR A 12 9.68 15.14 -4.19
CA TYR A 12 9.28 16.01 -5.28
C TYR A 12 8.22 17.01 -4.80
N LYS A 13 8.33 18.25 -5.29
CA LYS A 13 7.47 19.36 -4.89
C LYS A 13 6.51 19.75 -6.00
N ASN A 14 5.36 20.30 -5.62
CA ASN A 14 4.38 20.92 -6.51
C ASN A 14 3.81 19.99 -7.59
N ILE A 15 3.48 18.74 -7.22
CA ILE A 15 2.91 17.77 -8.13
C ILE A 15 1.42 18.03 -8.30
N LYS A 16 1.00 18.19 -9.56
CA LYS A 16 -0.39 18.43 -9.93
C LYS A 16 -0.95 17.25 -10.72
N LYS A 17 -1.99 16.61 -10.18
CA LYS A 17 -2.77 15.62 -10.92
C LYS A 17 -3.68 16.31 -11.94
N PRO A 18 -3.79 15.82 -13.19
CA PRO A 18 -4.73 16.37 -14.16
C PRO A 18 -6.16 16.42 -13.61
N ASN A 19 -6.88 17.51 -13.89
CA ASN A 19 -8.27 17.75 -13.45
C ASN A 19 -8.48 17.75 -11.92
N VAL A 20 -7.42 17.89 -11.14
CA VAL A 20 -7.48 18.08 -9.68
C VAL A 20 -6.81 19.40 -9.34
N GLU A 21 -7.52 20.25 -8.58
CA GLU A 21 -6.99 21.56 -8.17
C GLU A 21 -5.89 21.43 -7.11
N LYS A 22 -6.03 20.46 -6.20
CA LYS A 22 -5.09 20.20 -5.11
C LYS A 22 -3.69 19.91 -5.66
N ILE A 23 -2.72 20.74 -5.28
CA ILE A 23 -1.30 20.49 -5.49
C ILE A 23 -0.77 19.82 -4.24
N GLU A 24 0.02 18.78 -4.42
CA GLU A 24 0.67 18.06 -3.33
C GLU A 24 2.10 17.73 -3.69
N ASP A 25 2.86 17.40 -2.67
CA ASP A 25 4.22 16.92 -2.81
C ASP A 25 4.25 15.40 -2.63
N SER A 26 5.27 14.75 -3.18
CA SER A 26 5.41 13.30 -3.11
C SER A 26 6.79 12.85 -2.65
N THR A 27 6.83 11.61 -2.18
CA THR A 27 8.05 10.83 -2.02
C THR A 27 7.99 9.65 -2.97
N ILE A 28 9.04 9.45 -3.77
CA ILE A 28 9.26 8.24 -4.55
C ILE A 28 10.19 7.31 -3.76
N GLY A 29 9.80 6.03 -3.70
CA GLY A 29 10.61 4.96 -3.16
C GLY A 29 10.67 3.75 -4.09
N GLU A 30 11.59 2.84 -3.79
CA GLU A 30 11.66 1.51 -4.38
C GLU A 30 11.05 0.48 -3.44
N PHE A 31 10.34 -0.48 -4.01
CA PHE A 31 9.71 -1.58 -3.31
C PHE A 31 10.21 -2.90 -3.89
N VAL A 32 10.97 -3.64 -3.10
CA VAL A 32 11.69 -4.82 -3.57
C VAL A 32 11.36 -6.01 -2.69
N VAL A 33 10.92 -7.10 -3.31
CA VAL A 33 10.58 -8.36 -2.66
C VAL A 33 11.72 -9.34 -2.87
N ARG A 34 12.23 -9.91 -1.78
CA ARG A 34 13.27 -10.94 -1.78
C ARG A 34 12.80 -12.19 -1.05
N ASP A 35 13.30 -13.35 -1.45
CA ASP A 35 13.14 -14.58 -0.68
C ASP A 35 14.15 -14.66 0.48
N ASP A 36 14.11 -15.76 1.25
CA ASP A 36 15.02 -15.99 2.39
C ASP A 36 16.49 -16.10 1.97
N ASN A 37 16.78 -16.42 0.70
CA ASN A 37 18.14 -16.48 0.15
C ASN A 37 18.63 -15.12 -0.34
N GLY A 38 17.82 -14.06 -0.19
CA GLY A 38 18.12 -12.72 -0.68
C GLY A 38 17.94 -12.53 -2.17
N LYS A 39 17.40 -13.52 -2.89
CA LYS A 39 17.13 -13.40 -4.34
C LYS A 39 15.98 -12.42 -4.55
N GLU A 40 16.17 -11.45 -5.44
CA GLU A 40 15.10 -10.55 -5.87
C GLU A 40 14.05 -11.34 -6.66
N ILE A 41 12.81 -11.31 -6.18
CA ILE A 41 11.66 -11.99 -6.78
C ILE A 41 10.83 -11.01 -7.60
N TRP A 42 10.67 -9.79 -7.06
CA TRP A 42 9.82 -8.78 -7.67
C TRP A 42 10.23 -7.37 -7.22
N ARG A 43 9.99 -6.39 -8.08
CA ARG A 43 10.31 -4.98 -7.85
C ARG A 43 9.27 -4.05 -8.47
N CYS A 44 9.04 -2.93 -7.80
CA CYS A 44 8.33 -1.77 -8.33
C CYS A 44 8.78 -0.48 -7.62
N PHE A 45 8.11 0.63 -7.93
CA PHE A 45 8.23 1.91 -7.22
C PHE A 45 7.00 2.17 -6.35
N VAL A 46 7.13 3.06 -5.38
CA VAL A 46 6.03 3.52 -4.52
C VAL A 46 5.95 5.04 -4.61
N VAL A 47 4.71 5.56 -4.69
CA VAL A 47 4.42 6.97 -4.43
C VAL A 47 3.78 7.08 -3.04
N GLU A 48 4.37 7.90 -2.17
CA GLU A 48 3.82 8.31 -0.86
C GLU A 48 3.64 9.85 -0.85
N ASN A 49 2.91 10.38 0.14
CA ASN A 49 2.99 11.82 0.45
C ASN A 49 4.42 12.22 0.86
N ILE A 50 4.73 13.52 0.81
CA ILE A 50 5.97 14.05 1.37
C ILE A 50 5.92 14.20 2.90
N GLY A 51 7.09 14.45 3.49
CA GLY A 51 7.21 15.02 4.83
C GLY A 51 7.49 13.97 5.91
N GLU A 52 7.71 14.44 7.12
CA GLU A 52 8.09 13.56 8.23
C GLU A 52 7.11 12.40 8.41
N SER A 53 7.68 11.22 8.63
CA SER A 53 6.92 10.05 8.98
C SER A 53 6.23 10.24 10.33
N THR A 54 5.03 9.70 10.46
CA THR A 54 4.23 9.86 11.68
C THR A 54 3.39 8.64 11.96
N ASP A 55 3.00 8.49 13.22
CA ASP A 55 1.94 7.59 13.67
C ASP A 55 0.63 8.29 13.99
N THR A 56 0.61 9.61 13.89
CA THR A 56 -0.61 10.39 14.12
C THR A 56 -1.63 10.06 13.01
N PRO A 57 -2.85 9.62 13.39
CA PRO A 57 -3.90 9.29 12.42
C PRO A 57 -4.42 10.55 11.71
N ASN A 58 -5.13 10.35 10.59
CA ASN A 58 -5.78 11.40 9.81
C ASN A 58 -4.84 12.49 9.27
N LEU A 59 -3.57 12.15 9.07
CA LEU A 59 -2.59 12.98 8.38
C LEU A 59 -2.21 12.31 7.06
N ASP A 60 -2.24 13.07 5.97
CA ASP A 60 -1.72 12.69 4.64
C ASP A 60 -0.17 12.73 4.67
N LYS A 61 0.41 11.87 5.51
CA LYS A 61 1.85 11.79 5.80
C LYS A 61 2.34 10.34 5.77
N ARG A 62 3.62 10.21 5.45
CA ARG A 62 4.36 8.94 5.43
C ARG A 62 4.21 8.14 6.72
N ILE A 63 4.27 6.82 6.59
CA ILE A 63 4.29 5.90 7.73
C ILE A 63 5.70 5.81 8.35
N MET A 64 5.80 5.54 9.65
CA MET A 64 7.10 5.40 10.33
C MET A 64 8.03 4.35 9.69
N PRO A 65 9.36 4.62 9.63
CA PRO A 65 10.33 3.62 9.17
C PRO A 65 10.46 2.49 10.19
N ARG A 66 9.86 1.33 9.89
CA ARG A 66 9.96 0.10 10.70
C ARG A 66 9.49 -1.11 9.90
N THR A 67 9.36 -2.24 10.57
CA THR A 67 8.79 -3.45 9.98
C THR A 67 7.29 -3.51 10.17
N TYR A 68 6.57 -3.75 9.09
CA TYR A 68 5.15 -3.97 9.01
C TYR A 68 4.84 -5.39 8.55
N ARG A 69 3.64 -5.84 8.90
CA ARG A 69 2.96 -6.99 8.35
C ARG A 69 1.79 -6.53 7.49
N ILE A 70 1.26 -7.43 6.67
CA ILE A 70 0.08 -7.18 5.86
C ILE A 70 -1.01 -8.20 6.20
N LYS A 71 -2.27 -7.84 5.92
CA LYS A 71 -3.44 -8.71 6.04
C LYS A 71 -4.49 -8.33 4.99
N TRP A 72 -5.38 -9.27 4.67
CA TRP A 72 -6.55 -8.98 3.85
C TRP A 72 -7.62 -8.25 4.65
N CYS A 73 -8.21 -7.20 4.07
CA CYS A 73 -9.28 -6.44 4.70
C CYS A 73 -10.21 -5.83 3.65
N PHE A 74 -11.51 -5.81 3.94
CA PHE A 74 -12.49 -5.10 3.11
C PHE A 74 -12.25 -3.58 3.15
N THR A 75 -12.31 -2.95 1.99
CA THR A 75 -11.91 -1.56 1.80
C THR A 75 -12.68 -0.87 0.67
N LYS A 76 -12.60 0.46 0.63
CA LYS A 76 -13.15 1.32 -0.43
C LYS A 76 -12.10 1.82 -1.42
N VAL A 77 -10.80 1.53 -1.17
CA VAL A 77 -9.71 2.04 -2.02
C VAL A 77 -9.77 1.42 -3.43
N SER A 78 -9.13 2.08 -4.39
CA SER A 78 -9.09 1.62 -5.78
C SER A 78 -8.13 0.44 -5.94
N LEU A 79 -8.64 -0.68 -6.43
CA LEU A 79 -7.90 -1.93 -6.60
C LEU A 79 -8.03 -2.51 -8.02
N PRO A 80 -7.19 -3.50 -8.39
CA PRO A 80 -7.37 -4.20 -9.65
C PRO A 80 -8.73 -4.90 -9.72
N GLN A 81 -9.23 -5.18 -10.94
CA GLN A 81 -10.60 -5.66 -11.15
C GLN A 81 -10.88 -6.98 -10.42
N ALA A 82 -9.91 -7.88 -10.33
CA ALA A 82 -10.03 -9.16 -9.62
C ALA A 82 -10.31 -9.00 -8.11
N TYR A 83 -10.01 -7.83 -7.53
CA TYR A 83 -10.13 -7.55 -6.10
C TYR A 83 -11.22 -6.51 -5.78
N LYS A 84 -12.07 -6.20 -6.77
CA LYS A 84 -13.20 -5.26 -6.66
C LYS A 84 -14.52 -6.03 -6.65
N ASN A 85 -15.50 -5.51 -5.91
CA ASN A 85 -16.86 -6.06 -5.85
C ASN A 85 -16.91 -7.58 -5.61
N VAL A 86 -16.08 -8.08 -4.70
CA VAL A 86 -15.97 -9.50 -4.41
C VAL A 86 -17.20 -10.00 -3.64
N ASP A 87 -17.43 -11.32 -3.71
CA ASP A 87 -18.36 -12.00 -2.81
C ASP A 87 -17.79 -12.06 -1.39
N PHE A 88 -18.62 -11.73 -0.39
CA PHE A 88 -18.25 -11.82 1.02
C PHE A 88 -17.80 -13.23 1.43
N ASN A 89 -18.56 -14.26 1.06
CA ASN A 89 -18.32 -15.64 1.49
C ASN A 89 -17.01 -16.19 0.90
N ALA A 90 -16.59 -15.69 -0.26
CA ALA A 90 -15.31 -16.09 -0.86
C ALA A 90 -14.09 -15.57 -0.08
N TRP A 91 -14.28 -14.55 0.76
CA TRP A 91 -13.19 -13.84 1.46
C TRP A 91 -13.34 -13.79 2.98
N SER A 92 -14.51 -14.12 3.53
CA SER A 92 -14.81 -14.03 4.96
C SER A 92 -13.78 -14.78 5.82
N ASP A 93 -13.30 -15.93 5.34
CA ASP A 93 -12.34 -16.77 6.09
C ASP A 93 -10.90 -16.26 6.00
N LYS A 94 -10.61 -15.40 5.02
CA LYS A 94 -9.29 -14.78 4.83
C LYS A 94 -9.17 -13.43 5.54
N VAL A 95 -10.31 -12.84 5.94
CA VAL A 95 -10.40 -11.54 6.60
C VAL A 95 -10.79 -11.76 8.05
N GLU A 96 -10.06 -11.13 8.98
CA GLU A 96 -10.40 -11.21 10.40
C GLU A 96 -11.85 -10.75 10.67
N SER A 97 -12.57 -11.47 11.52
CA SER A 97 -14.01 -11.25 11.78
C SER A 97 -14.33 -9.83 12.23
N LYS A 98 -13.43 -9.18 12.97
CA LYS A 98 -13.56 -7.77 13.37
C LYS A 98 -13.66 -6.78 12.19
N TYR A 99 -13.30 -7.20 10.97
CA TYR A 99 -13.42 -6.39 9.75
C TYR A 99 -14.61 -6.77 8.87
N HIS A 100 -15.42 -7.77 9.23
CA HIS A 100 -16.59 -8.16 8.45
C HIS A 100 -17.63 -7.05 8.38
N GLU A 101 -17.74 -6.20 9.41
CA GLU A 101 -18.63 -5.03 9.40
C GLU A 101 -18.33 -4.06 8.25
N ARG A 102 -17.08 -4.02 7.77
CA ARG A 102 -16.72 -3.19 6.61
C ARG A 102 -17.47 -3.60 5.36
N TYR A 103 -17.66 -4.89 5.17
CA TYR A 103 -18.51 -5.39 4.10
C TYR A 103 -19.98 -5.26 4.44
N THR A 104 -20.42 -5.83 5.56
CA THR A 104 -21.85 -6.03 5.86
C THR A 104 -22.59 -4.76 6.22
N LYS A 105 -21.93 -3.81 6.89
CA LYS A 105 -22.51 -2.53 7.32
C LYS A 105 -22.12 -1.38 6.41
N TYR A 106 -20.86 -1.28 6.01
CA TYR A 106 -20.36 -0.15 5.21
C TYR A 106 -20.37 -0.42 3.69
N GLY A 107 -20.69 -1.64 3.25
CA GLY A 107 -20.78 -1.98 1.83
C GLY A 107 -19.44 -1.97 1.11
N PHE A 108 -18.32 -2.12 1.82
CA PHE A 108 -16.98 -2.17 1.22
C PHE A 108 -16.76 -3.54 0.59
N LYS A 109 -16.90 -3.61 -0.73
CA LYS A 109 -16.81 -4.85 -1.50
C LYS A 109 -15.45 -5.05 -2.18
N ASN A 110 -14.46 -4.21 -1.92
CA ASN A 110 -13.10 -4.42 -2.42
C ASN A 110 -12.25 -5.09 -1.34
N ILE A 111 -11.29 -5.94 -1.73
CA ILE A 111 -10.36 -6.62 -0.82
C ILE A 111 -8.95 -6.08 -0.99
N GLY A 112 -8.46 -5.37 0.03
CA GLY A 112 -7.14 -4.74 0.02
C GLY A 112 -6.15 -5.35 1.00
N LEU A 113 -4.86 -5.07 0.76
CA LEU A 113 -3.76 -5.38 1.68
C LEU A 113 -3.59 -4.22 2.66
N LEU A 114 -3.99 -4.45 3.91
CA LEU A 114 -3.87 -3.51 5.02
C LEU A 114 -2.53 -3.72 5.75
N LEU A 115 -1.78 -2.65 5.97
CA LEU A 115 -0.57 -2.67 6.80
C LEU A 115 -0.94 -2.64 8.29
N TYR A 116 -0.22 -3.43 9.08
CA TYR A 116 -0.25 -3.36 10.53
C TYR A 116 1.14 -3.64 11.12
N THR A 117 1.36 -3.29 12.38
CA THR A 117 2.57 -3.69 13.10
C THR A 117 2.18 -4.25 14.47
N PRO A 118 2.67 -5.46 14.84
CA PRO A 118 2.40 -6.03 16.16
C PRO A 118 2.89 -5.16 17.32
N ASP A 119 3.95 -4.37 17.09
CA ASP A 119 4.57 -3.51 18.11
C ASP A 119 3.71 -2.27 18.43
N LEU A 120 2.78 -1.91 17.54
CA LEU A 120 1.82 -0.82 17.72
C LEU A 120 0.47 -1.21 17.12
N PRO A 121 -0.34 -2.03 17.82
CA PRO A 121 -1.63 -2.53 17.28
C PRO A 121 -2.60 -1.42 16.88
N SER A 122 -2.55 -0.26 17.56
CA SER A 122 -3.38 0.91 17.24
C SER A 122 -3.08 1.52 15.87
N PHE A 123 -1.91 1.25 15.27
CA PHE A 123 -1.56 1.70 13.92
C PHE A 123 -2.59 1.22 12.89
N GLU A 124 -3.18 0.05 13.09
CA GLU A 124 -4.17 -0.52 12.17
C GLU A 124 -5.39 0.40 11.96
N ASN A 125 -5.71 1.26 12.94
CA ASN A 125 -6.78 2.26 12.86
C ASN A 125 -6.50 3.36 11.83
N ARG A 126 -5.24 3.54 11.40
CA ARG A 126 -4.88 4.46 10.31
C ARG A 126 -5.33 3.97 8.94
N THR A 127 -5.69 2.69 8.82
CA THR A 127 -6.19 2.12 7.56
C THR A 127 -5.25 2.33 6.38
N ILE A 128 -3.95 2.08 6.57
CA ILE A 128 -2.94 2.23 5.52
C ILE A 128 -2.97 1.02 4.60
N TYR A 129 -3.38 1.22 3.34
CA TYR A 129 -3.46 0.18 2.34
C TYR A 129 -2.30 0.25 1.33
N ILE A 130 -2.13 -0.84 0.59
CA ILE A 130 -1.45 -0.83 -0.71
C ILE A 130 -2.53 -0.71 -1.78
N HIS A 131 -2.48 0.24 -2.70
CA HIS A 131 -3.55 0.34 -3.71
C HIS A 131 -3.14 1.10 -4.98
N ILE A 132 -4.06 1.14 -5.95
CA ILE A 132 -3.87 1.82 -7.23
C ILE A 132 -3.93 3.32 -7.04
N GLY A 133 -2.93 4.01 -7.59
CA GLY A 133 -2.81 5.46 -7.66
C GLY A 133 -1.46 5.83 -8.26
N ASN A 134 -1.38 6.99 -8.91
CA ASN A 134 -0.17 7.42 -9.63
C ASN A 134 0.36 8.76 -9.10
N TYR A 135 -0.44 9.48 -8.32
CA TYR A 135 -0.15 10.83 -7.85
C TYR A 135 -0.22 10.88 -6.32
N PRO A 136 0.49 11.81 -5.65
CA PRO A 136 0.36 12.00 -4.20
C PRO A 136 -1.09 12.22 -3.76
N GLN A 137 -1.92 12.86 -4.57
CA GLN A 137 -3.35 13.11 -4.30
C GLN A 137 -4.18 11.83 -4.20
N ASP A 138 -3.68 10.70 -4.71
CA ASP A 138 -4.34 9.41 -4.60
C ASP A 138 -3.96 8.68 -3.31
N THR A 139 -2.89 9.09 -2.62
CA THR A 139 -2.29 8.31 -1.54
C THR A 139 -3.19 8.24 -0.30
N ALA A 140 -3.66 9.38 0.22
CA ALA A 140 -4.28 9.45 1.55
C ALA A 140 -3.45 8.69 2.61
N ALA A 141 -2.13 8.93 2.64
CA ALA A 141 -1.13 8.21 3.45
C ALA A 141 -0.89 6.71 3.11
N CYS A 142 -1.58 6.14 2.13
CA CYS A 142 -1.36 4.76 1.66
C CYS A 142 -0.11 4.63 0.79
N LEU A 143 0.25 3.38 0.47
CA LEU A 143 1.36 3.05 -0.43
C LEU A 143 0.83 2.79 -1.85
N LEU A 144 1.26 3.60 -2.82
CA LEU A 144 0.85 3.45 -4.22
C LEU A 144 1.91 2.74 -5.05
N LEU A 145 1.71 1.46 -5.36
CA LEU A 145 2.67 0.70 -6.18
C LEU A 145 2.56 1.07 -7.65
N ASN A 146 3.72 1.21 -8.30
CA ASN A 146 3.83 1.62 -9.71
C ASN A 146 4.97 0.87 -10.39
N LYS A 147 4.79 0.35 -11.60
CA LYS A 147 5.88 -0.33 -12.35
C LYS A 147 6.90 0.68 -12.88
N VAL A 148 6.50 1.92 -13.05
CA VAL A 148 7.31 2.99 -13.62
C VAL A 148 7.38 4.16 -12.66
N ASP A 149 8.59 4.64 -12.38
CA ASP A 149 8.85 5.98 -11.86
C ASP A 149 8.99 6.94 -13.05
N ASN A 150 8.09 7.92 -13.15
CA ASN A 150 8.13 8.93 -14.21
C ASN A 150 9.22 9.99 -13.97
N LYS A 151 9.99 9.88 -12.88
CA LYS A 151 11.07 10.77 -12.46
C LYS A 151 10.64 12.21 -12.20
N ASN A 152 9.34 12.42 -11.99
CA ASN A 152 8.72 13.72 -11.76
C ASN A 152 7.81 13.71 -10.52
N GLY A 153 8.01 12.77 -9.59
CA GLY A 153 7.18 12.63 -8.39
C GLY A 153 5.85 11.90 -8.62
N THR A 154 5.66 11.30 -9.79
CA THR A 154 4.49 10.47 -10.11
C THR A 154 4.93 9.09 -10.59
N GLY A 155 4.02 8.13 -10.46
CA GLY A 155 4.19 6.78 -11.00
C GLY A 155 3.34 6.51 -12.23
N ALA A 156 3.55 5.36 -12.85
CA ALA A 156 2.62 4.81 -13.83
C ALA A 156 2.48 3.29 -13.70
N GLN A 157 1.44 2.76 -14.36
CA GLN A 157 1.10 1.34 -14.39
C GLN A 157 0.79 0.74 -13.01
N SER A 158 0.16 1.52 -12.12
CA SER A 158 -0.20 1.06 -10.77
C SER A 158 -1.18 -0.12 -10.75
N THR A 159 -2.10 -0.21 -11.71
CA THR A 159 -2.99 -1.38 -11.85
C THR A 159 -2.20 -2.67 -12.01
N LEU A 160 -1.20 -2.67 -12.89
CA LEU A 160 -0.35 -3.84 -13.15
C LEU A 160 0.49 -4.17 -11.91
N ALA A 161 1.14 -3.17 -11.31
CA ALA A 161 1.95 -3.38 -10.10
C ALA A 161 1.14 -3.96 -8.94
N CYS A 162 -0.06 -3.42 -8.69
CA CYS A 162 -0.94 -3.92 -7.65
C CYS A 162 -1.45 -5.33 -7.97
N GLN A 163 -1.85 -5.61 -9.21
CA GLN A 163 -2.31 -6.95 -9.61
C GLN A 163 -1.21 -8.00 -9.38
N GLU A 164 0.00 -7.76 -9.89
CA GLU A 164 1.14 -8.67 -9.71
C GLU A 164 1.45 -8.93 -8.24
N PHE A 165 1.52 -7.88 -7.42
CA PHE A 165 1.83 -8.02 -6.00
C PHE A 165 0.70 -8.72 -5.23
N TYR A 166 -0.56 -8.39 -5.53
CA TYR A 166 -1.71 -9.00 -4.86
C TYR A 166 -1.83 -10.49 -5.21
N ASP A 167 -1.67 -10.85 -6.49
CA ASP A 167 -1.71 -12.24 -6.93
C ASP A 167 -0.58 -13.04 -6.27
N PHE A 168 0.59 -12.43 -6.14
CA PHE A 168 1.71 -13.03 -5.44
C PHE A 168 1.42 -13.27 -3.96
N VAL A 169 0.89 -12.27 -3.25
CA VAL A 169 0.51 -12.40 -1.84
C VAL A 169 -0.62 -13.42 -1.65
N LEU A 170 -1.60 -13.46 -2.55
CA LEU A 170 -2.69 -14.43 -2.49
C LEU A 170 -2.19 -15.86 -2.68
N LYS A 171 -1.28 -16.07 -3.64
CA LYS A 171 -0.68 -17.38 -3.93
C LYS A 171 0.18 -17.88 -2.77
N GLU A 172 1.03 -17.01 -2.23
CA GLU A 172 2.04 -17.42 -1.24
C GLU A 172 1.55 -17.35 0.21
N GLY A 173 0.42 -16.70 0.48
CA GLY A 173 -0.09 -16.49 1.83
C GLY A 173 0.43 -15.20 2.47
N VAL A 174 -0.49 -14.42 3.03
CA VAL A 174 -0.22 -13.05 3.51
C VAL A 174 0.69 -13.02 4.75
N GLU A 175 0.65 -14.08 5.55
CA GLU A 175 1.49 -14.30 6.74
C GLU A 175 2.98 -14.44 6.41
N ASN A 176 3.30 -14.80 5.17
CA ASN A 176 4.67 -15.02 4.69
C ASN A 176 5.39 -13.74 4.28
N PHE A 177 4.76 -12.56 4.44
CA PHE A 177 5.35 -11.26 4.07
C PHE A 177 5.71 -10.41 5.29
N LYS A 178 6.84 -9.71 5.17
CA LYS A 178 7.28 -8.63 6.07
C LYS A 178 7.75 -7.44 5.24
N ILE A 179 7.26 -6.25 5.54
CA ILE A 179 7.62 -5.01 4.83
C ILE A 179 8.48 -4.14 5.74
N LYS A 180 9.76 -4.00 5.41
CA LYS A 180 10.67 -3.06 6.08
C LYS A 180 10.67 -1.73 5.34
N VAL A 181 10.22 -0.68 6.00
CA VAL A 181 10.25 0.69 5.50
C VAL A 181 11.51 1.39 6.00
N LYS A 182 12.19 2.12 5.13
CA LYS A 182 13.40 2.89 5.42
C LYS A 182 13.22 4.35 4.99
N GLU A 183 13.83 5.27 5.73
CA GLU A 183 13.88 6.69 5.35
C GLU A 183 14.84 6.94 4.19
N ILE A 184 14.72 8.14 3.63
CA ILE A 184 15.69 8.71 2.69
C ILE A 184 17.05 8.80 3.39
N GLU A 185 18.10 8.37 2.70
CA GLU A 185 19.49 8.49 3.14
C GLU A 185 20.09 9.85 2.78
#